data_AF-A0A529LKX2-F1
#
_entry.id   AF-A0A529LKX2-F1
#
_cell.length_a   1.000
_cell.length_b   1.000
_cell.length_c   1.000
_cell.angle_alpha   90.00
_cell.angle_beta   90.00
_cell.angle_gamma   90.00
#
_symmetry.space_group_name_H-M   'P 1'
#
loop_
_entity.id
_entity.type
_entity.pdbx_description
1 polymer ?
#
loop_
_entity_poly.entity_id
_entity_poly.type
_entity_poly.pdbx_seq_one_letter_code
_entity_poly.pdbx_strand_id
1 'polypeptide(L)'
;MDTLCYSGLPLEEQRAAFLAIVLADPLLRDALARARTLDLPDWLVVSGALYNSVWNHLTGKPSGYGIRDVDLFYFDDSDLSYEAEDAVIRRAEKHFEGLPLPVEVRNQARVHLWYPQKFGRPCPRYSNASDPVCY
;
A
#
# COMPACT_ATOMS: atom_id res chain seq x y z
N MET A 1 15.96 -23.35 2.45
CA MET A 1 16.45 -22.07 1.92
C MET A 1 16.76 -21.17 3.10
N ASP A 2 17.85 -20.41 3.05
CA ASP A 2 18.15 -19.41 4.07
C ASP A 2 17.23 -18.20 3.87
N THR A 3 16.25 -18.04 4.75
CA THR A 3 15.26 -16.96 4.69
C THR A 3 15.82 -15.61 5.16
N LEU A 4 17.06 -15.59 5.67
CA LEU A 4 17.77 -14.38 6.12
C LEU A 4 18.91 -14.00 5.18
N CYS A 5 18.91 -14.50 3.94
CA CYS A 5 19.99 -14.30 2.97
C CYS A 5 20.29 -12.82 2.62
N TYR A 6 19.34 -11.91 2.85
CA TYR A 6 19.54 -10.46 2.68
C TYR A 6 19.84 -9.71 3.98
N SER A 7 19.77 -10.39 5.13
CA SER A 7 19.99 -9.79 6.44
C SER A 7 21.45 -9.38 6.61
N GLY A 8 21.69 -8.14 7.04
CA GLY A 8 23.04 -7.62 7.28
C GLY A 8 23.79 -7.16 6.03
N LEU A 9 23.19 -7.28 4.83
CA LEU A 9 23.72 -6.66 3.62
C LEU A 9 23.60 -5.12 3.69
N PRO A 10 24.38 -4.38 2.89
CA PRO A 10 24.20 -2.94 2.73
C PRO A 10 22.76 -2.57 2.34
N LEU A 11 22.29 -1.40 2.78
CA LEU A 11 20.92 -0.95 2.53
C LEU A 11 20.57 -0.94 1.04
N GLU A 12 21.49 -0.51 0.17
CA GLU A 12 21.26 -0.49 -1.29
C GLU A 12 21.06 -1.89 -1.87
N GLU A 13 21.74 -2.90 -1.33
CA GLU A 13 21.55 -4.29 -1.76
C GLU A 13 20.21 -4.84 -1.28
N GLN A 14 19.84 -4.56 -0.02
CA GLN A 14 18.52 -4.94 0.50
C GLN A 14 17.39 -4.25 -0.29
N ARG A 15 17.58 -2.98 -0.64
CA ARG A 15 16.65 -2.21 -1.46
C ARG A 15 16.53 -2.78 -2.88
N ALA A 16 17.65 -3.12 -3.52
CA ALA A 16 17.63 -3.74 -4.84
C ALA A 16 16.92 -5.10 -4.83
N ALA A 17 17.19 -5.93 -3.81
CA ALA A 17 16.50 -7.20 -3.62
C ALA A 17 15.00 -7.02 -3.39
N PHE A 18 14.61 -6.08 -2.51
CA PHE A 18 13.22 -5.74 -2.27
C PHE A 18 12.49 -5.34 -3.56
N LEU A 19 13.06 -4.42 -4.33
CA LEU A 19 12.47 -3.96 -5.60
C LEU A 19 12.37 -5.11 -6.61
N ALA A 20 13.40 -5.94 -6.71
CA ALA A 20 13.38 -7.10 -7.61
C ALA A 20 12.25 -8.08 -7.24
N ILE A 21 12.08 -8.38 -5.95
CA ILE A 21 11.03 -9.29 -5.46
C ILE A 21 9.64 -8.70 -5.69
N VAL A 22 9.43 -7.43 -5.29
CA VAL A 22 8.15 -6.73 -5.46
C VAL A 22 7.75 -6.65 -6.92
N LEU A 23 8.68 -6.30 -7.80
CA LEU A 23 8.38 -6.23 -9.23
C LEU A 23 8.18 -7.62 -9.82
N ALA A 24 8.84 -8.67 -9.34
CA ALA A 24 8.64 -10.05 -9.81
C ALA A 24 7.29 -10.65 -9.38
N ASP A 25 6.71 -10.21 -8.27
CA ASP A 25 5.42 -10.68 -7.80
C ASP A 25 4.27 -10.22 -8.72
N PRO A 26 3.48 -11.15 -9.30
CA PRO A 26 2.41 -10.80 -10.25
C PRO A 26 1.31 -9.90 -9.67
N LEU A 27 0.91 -10.14 -8.41
CA LEU A 27 -0.11 -9.35 -7.73
C LEU A 27 0.37 -7.91 -7.56
N LEU A 28 1.58 -7.70 -7.03
CA LEU A 28 2.12 -6.37 -6.81
C LEU A 28 2.41 -5.65 -8.13
N ARG A 29 2.91 -6.36 -9.14
CA ARG A 29 3.15 -5.79 -10.47
C ARG A 29 1.87 -5.25 -11.10
N ASP A 30 0.78 -6.04 -11.08
CA ASP A 30 -0.51 -5.58 -11.62
C ASP A 30 -1.09 -4.44 -10.78
N ALA A 31 -1.06 -4.56 -9.44
CA ALA A 31 -1.53 -3.52 -8.54
C ALA A 31 -0.81 -2.17 -8.76
N LEU A 32 0.53 -2.19 -8.89
CA LEU A 32 1.33 -0.98 -9.15
C LEU A 32 1.04 -0.39 -10.54
N ALA A 33 0.88 -1.22 -11.57
CA ALA A 33 0.53 -0.75 -12.91
C ALA A 33 -0.85 -0.08 -12.94
N ARG A 34 -1.83 -0.66 -12.22
CA ARG A 34 -3.17 -0.10 -12.08
C ARG A 34 -3.19 1.15 -11.22
N ALA A 35 -2.45 1.20 -10.11
CA ALA A 35 -2.33 2.42 -9.30
C ALA A 35 -1.74 3.57 -10.12
N ARG A 36 -0.71 3.31 -10.94
CA ARG A 36 -0.13 4.30 -11.85
C ARG A 36 -1.14 4.84 -12.87
N THR A 37 -2.07 4.01 -13.34
CA THR A 37 -3.10 4.44 -14.30
C THR A 37 -4.32 5.06 -13.65
N LEU A 38 -4.59 4.74 -12.37
CA LEU A 38 -5.59 5.42 -11.56
C LEU A 38 -5.17 6.87 -11.26
N ASP A 39 -3.86 7.12 -11.16
CA ASP A 39 -3.28 8.47 -11.12
C ASP A 39 -3.91 9.36 -10.02
N LEU A 40 -4.00 8.82 -8.80
CA LEU A 40 -4.40 9.60 -7.63
C LEU A 40 -3.27 10.57 -7.25
N PRO A 41 -3.57 11.73 -6.63
CA PRO A 41 -2.51 12.61 -6.16
C PRO A 41 -1.69 11.95 -5.05
N ASP A 42 -0.36 12.03 -5.16
CA ASP A 42 0.60 11.57 -4.15
C ASP A 42 0.30 10.14 -3.64
N TRP A 43 0.21 9.17 -4.56
CA TRP A 43 -0.20 7.81 -4.22
C TRP A 43 0.97 6.90 -3.84
N LEU A 44 0.70 5.95 -2.94
CA LEU A 44 1.67 4.94 -2.48
C LEU A 44 0.95 3.60 -2.24
N VAL A 45 1.51 2.51 -2.77
CA VAL A 45 1.18 1.17 -2.26
C VAL A 45 2.04 0.94 -1.01
N VAL A 46 1.43 0.49 0.09
CA VAL A 46 2.10 0.42 1.39
C VAL A 46 1.88 -0.92 2.10
N SER A 47 2.58 -1.11 3.23
CA SER A 47 2.22 -2.09 4.26
C SER A 47 2.22 -3.56 3.80
N GLY A 48 1.15 -4.31 4.13
CA GLY A 48 1.08 -5.76 4.20
C GLY A 48 1.45 -6.47 2.92
N ALA A 49 0.94 -5.97 1.79
CA ALA A 49 1.18 -6.59 0.51
C ALA A 49 2.67 -6.59 0.14
N LEU A 50 3.43 -5.56 0.52
CA LEU A 50 4.85 -5.43 0.18
C LEU A 50 5.71 -6.42 0.97
N TYR A 51 5.70 -6.34 2.30
CA TYR A 51 6.59 -7.17 3.12
C TYR A 51 6.16 -8.65 3.14
N ASN A 52 4.87 -8.96 3.02
CA ASN A 52 4.42 -10.35 2.92
C ASN A 52 4.82 -10.96 1.57
N SER A 53 4.88 -10.19 0.49
CA SER A 53 5.39 -10.70 -0.80
C SER A 53 6.88 -11.04 -0.72
N VAL A 54 7.66 -10.26 0.04
CA VAL A 54 9.06 -10.60 0.36
C VAL A 54 9.14 -11.92 1.12
N TRP A 55 8.35 -12.08 2.19
CA TRP A 55 8.31 -13.34 2.93
C TRP A 55 7.85 -14.52 2.07
N ASN A 56 6.85 -14.34 1.23
CA ASN A 56 6.37 -15.38 0.33
C ASN A 56 7.46 -15.81 -0.65
N HIS A 57 8.18 -14.85 -1.23
CA HIS A 57 9.33 -15.15 -2.08
C HIS A 57 10.41 -15.94 -1.34
N LEU A 58 10.83 -15.48 -0.16
CA LEU A 58 11.89 -16.10 0.64
C LEU A 58 11.52 -17.49 1.17
N THR A 59 10.23 -17.76 1.36
CA THR A 59 9.72 -19.04 1.88
C THR A 59 9.10 -19.94 0.81
N GLY A 60 9.16 -19.55 -0.46
CA GLY A 60 8.64 -20.34 -1.58
C GLY A 60 7.12 -20.48 -1.59
N LYS A 61 6.38 -19.50 -1.05
CA LYS A 61 4.92 -19.43 -1.09
C LYS A 61 4.45 -18.75 -2.38
N PRO A 62 3.25 -19.09 -2.88
CA PRO A 62 2.70 -18.42 -4.06
C PRO A 62 2.38 -16.94 -3.79
N SER A 63 2.32 -16.15 -4.86
CA SER A 63 1.87 -14.76 -4.82
C SER A 63 0.50 -14.62 -4.14
N GLY A 64 0.32 -13.60 -3.31
CA GLY A 64 -0.91 -13.38 -2.54
C GLY A 64 -1.09 -14.25 -1.29
N TYR A 65 -0.21 -15.23 -1.03
CA TYR A 65 -0.37 -16.11 0.13
C TYR A 65 -0.36 -15.31 1.45
N GLY A 66 -1.42 -15.45 2.25
CA GLY A 66 -1.54 -14.78 3.54
C GLY A 66 -1.73 -13.26 3.47
N ILE A 67 -1.91 -12.69 2.27
CA ILE A 67 -2.18 -11.26 2.07
C ILE A 67 -3.71 -11.10 1.99
N ARG A 68 -4.26 -10.15 2.74
CA ARG A 68 -5.71 -9.89 2.77
C ARG A 68 -6.13 -8.88 1.71
N ASP A 69 -5.32 -7.85 1.55
CA ASP A 69 -5.61 -6.63 0.81
C ASP A 69 -4.31 -5.99 0.31
N VAL A 70 -4.47 -5.06 -0.65
CA VAL A 70 -3.43 -4.12 -1.06
C VAL A 70 -3.81 -2.74 -0.55
N ASP A 71 -3.04 -2.19 0.39
CA ASP A 71 -3.23 -0.83 0.87
C ASP A 71 -2.74 0.19 -0.18
N LEU A 72 -3.64 1.06 -0.64
CA LEU A 72 -3.33 2.17 -1.54
C LEU A 72 -3.62 3.51 -0.84
N PHE A 73 -2.56 4.18 -0.40
CA PHE A 73 -2.64 5.53 0.14
C PHE A 73 -2.62 6.54 -0.99
N TYR A 74 -3.29 7.66 -0.77
CA TYR A 74 -3.16 8.87 -1.57
C TYR A 74 -3.33 10.10 -0.68
N PHE A 75 -2.95 11.27 -1.16
CA PHE A 75 -3.12 12.52 -0.43
C PHE A 75 -3.80 13.57 -1.29
N ASP A 76 -4.99 13.99 -0.86
CA ASP A 76 -5.73 15.10 -1.45
C ASP A 76 -6.41 15.89 -0.33
N ASP A 77 -5.97 17.12 -0.10
CA ASP A 77 -6.53 18.01 0.91
C ASP A 77 -7.50 19.06 0.34
N SER A 78 -7.85 18.95 -0.95
CA SER A 78 -8.80 19.87 -1.59
C SER A 78 -10.24 19.69 -1.10
N ASP A 79 -10.62 18.47 -0.74
CA ASP A 79 -11.91 18.13 -0.13
C ASP A 79 -11.75 16.97 0.87
N LEU A 80 -11.93 17.27 2.17
CA LEU A 80 -11.78 16.30 3.26
C LEU A 80 -13.08 15.57 3.63
N SER A 81 -14.17 15.83 2.90
CA SER A 81 -15.46 15.16 3.11
C SER A 81 -15.35 13.64 2.95
N TYR A 82 -16.27 12.90 3.56
CA TYR A 82 -16.32 11.46 3.35
C TYR A 82 -16.76 11.14 1.92
N GLU A 83 -17.65 11.95 1.37
CA GLU A 83 -18.20 11.84 0.04
C GLU A 83 -17.12 11.94 -1.05
N ALA A 84 -16.12 12.81 -0.87
CA ALA A 84 -14.96 12.90 -1.75
C ALA A 84 -14.10 11.62 -1.72
N GLU A 85 -13.81 11.08 -0.52
CA GLU A 85 -13.08 9.81 -0.41
C GLU A 85 -13.89 8.62 -0.95
N ASP A 86 -15.19 8.55 -0.65
CA ASP A 86 -16.09 7.51 -1.14
C ASP A 86 -16.19 7.50 -2.67
N ALA A 87 -16.18 8.67 -3.31
CA ALA A 87 -16.10 8.76 -4.77
C ALA A 87 -14.80 8.15 -5.33
N VAL A 88 -13.66 8.37 -4.65
CA VAL A 88 -12.37 7.77 -5.02
C VAL A 88 -12.37 6.26 -4.76
N ILE A 89 -12.90 5.81 -3.62
CA ILE A 89 -13.03 4.38 -3.28
C ILE A 89 -13.82 3.66 -4.38
N ARG A 90 -15.00 4.16 -4.75
CA ARG A 90 -15.84 3.53 -5.80
C ARG A 90 -15.20 3.56 -7.18
N ARG A 91 -14.45 4.62 -7.50
CA ARG A 91 -13.67 4.69 -8.74
C ARG A 91 -12.56 3.63 -8.74
N ALA A 92 -11.85 3.48 -7.64
CA ALA A 92 -10.79 2.51 -7.48
C ALA A 92 -11.32 1.07 -7.51
N GLU A 93 -12.43 0.77 -6.83
CA GLU A 93 -13.07 -0.55 -6.84
C GLU A 93 -13.29 -1.05 -8.28
N LYS A 94 -13.88 -0.20 -9.14
CA LYS A 94 -14.07 -0.50 -10.56
C LYS A 94 -12.76 -0.64 -11.32
N HIS A 95 -11.79 0.24 -11.05
CA HIS A 95 -10.49 0.25 -11.73
C HIS A 95 -9.64 -0.98 -11.43
N PHE A 96 -9.77 -1.52 -10.21
CA PHE A 96 -9.06 -2.71 -9.75
C PHE A 96 -9.86 -4.01 -9.95
N GLU A 97 -11.00 -3.97 -10.64
CA GLU A 97 -11.72 -5.19 -11.01
C GLU A 97 -10.79 -6.19 -11.72
N GLY A 98 -10.86 -7.45 -11.28
CA GLY A 98 -10.02 -8.54 -11.76
C GLY A 98 -8.68 -8.69 -11.03
N LEU A 99 -8.30 -7.78 -10.14
CA LEU A 99 -7.17 -8.02 -9.23
C LEU A 99 -7.53 -9.14 -8.24
N PRO A 100 -6.64 -10.11 -7.96
CA PRO A 100 -6.96 -11.23 -7.08
C PRO A 100 -7.31 -10.86 -5.63
N LEU A 101 -6.87 -9.69 -5.17
CA LEU A 101 -7.12 -9.18 -3.82
C LEU A 101 -7.80 -7.81 -3.88
N PRO A 102 -8.62 -7.47 -2.87
CA PRO A 102 -9.20 -6.13 -2.76
C PRO A 102 -8.11 -5.08 -2.55
N VAL A 103 -8.39 -3.85 -3.03
CA VAL A 103 -7.55 -2.68 -2.79
C VAL A 103 -8.24 -1.78 -1.78
N GLU A 104 -7.59 -1.54 -0.64
CA GLU A 104 -8.07 -0.60 0.37
C GLU A 104 -7.50 0.79 0.08
N VAL A 105 -8.35 1.68 -0.45
CA VAL A 105 -7.95 3.06 -0.74
C VAL A 105 -8.17 3.94 0.48
N ARG A 106 -7.18 4.80 0.78
CA ARG A 106 -7.26 5.73 1.91
C ARG A 106 -6.66 7.10 1.59
N ASN A 107 -7.44 8.15 1.81
CA ASN A 107 -6.96 9.52 1.76
C ASN A 107 -6.27 9.89 3.08
N GLN A 108 -4.94 10.02 3.06
CA GLN A 108 -4.16 10.37 4.25
C GLN A 108 -4.49 11.76 4.77
N ALA A 109 -4.95 12.68 3.92
CA ALA A 109 -5.30 14.04 4.33
C ALA A 109 -6.45 14.07 5.36
N ARG A 110 -7.35 13.08 5.37
CA ARG A 110 -8.54 13.07 6.24
C ARG A 110 -8.50 12.10 7.42
N VAL A 111 -7.44 11.29 7.55
CA VAL A 111 -7.35 10.23 8.58
C VAL A 111 -7.53 10.80 9.99
N HIS A 112 -6.93 11.95 10.26
CA HIS A 112 -7.04 12.66 11.54
C HIS A 112 -8.49 13.00 11.97
N LEU A 113 -9.44 13.05 11.03
CA LEU A 113 -10.85 13.36 11.30
C LEU A 113 -11.61 12.19 11.92
N TRP A 114 -11.36 10.96 11.44
CA TRP A 114 -12.14 9.77 11.83
C TRP A 114 -11.35 8.78 12.70
N TYR A 115 -10.01 8.77 12.63
CA TYR A 115 -9.18 7.82 13.35
C TYR A 115 -9.36 7.88 14.88
N PRO A 116 -9.40 9.07 15.53
CA PRO A 116 -9.63 9.14 16.98
C PRO A 116 -11.01 8.62 17.40
N GLN A 117 -12.02 8.81 16.57
CA GLN A 117 -13.38 8.33 16.84
C GLN A 117 -13.45 6.80 16.77
N LYS A 118 -12.71 6.19 15.82
CA LYS A 118 -12.70 4.74 15.61
C LYS A 118 -11.82 4.00 16.62
N PHE A 119 -10.67 4.55 16.99
CA PHE A 119 -9.64 3.84 17.77
C PHE A 119 -9.34 4.45 19.14
N GLY A 120 -9.94 5.60 19.49
CA GLY A 120 -9.73 6.26 20.77
C GLY A 120 -8.31 6.82 20.97
N ARG A 121 -7.57 7.04 19.88
CA ARG A 121 -6.18 7.55 19.91
C ARG A 121 -6.03 8.77 18.99
N PRO A 122 -5.26 9.79 19.38
CA PRO A 122 -4.99 10.93 18.51
C PRO A 122 -4.26 10.46 17.24
N CYS A 123 -4.57 11.10 16.12
CA CYS A 123 -3.87 10.95 14.86
C CYS A 123 -3.50 12.36 14.38
N PRO A 124 -2.21 12.64 14.10
CA PRO A 124 -1.80 13.95 13.62
C PRO A 124 -2.36 14.20 12.21
N ARG A 125 -2.47 15.47 11.84
CA ARG A 125 -2.76 15.85 10.46
C ARG A 125 -1.50 15.64 9.62
N TYR A 126 -1.57 14.77 8.63
CA TYR A 126 -0.51 14.53 7.66
C TYR A 126 -0.45 15.63 6.60
N SER A 127 0.71 15.77 5.96
CA SER A 127 0.98 16.72 4.88
C SER A 127 1.26 16.04 3.53
N ASN A 128 1.44 14.72 3.52
CA ASN A 128 1.61 13.88 2.34
C ASN A 128 1.24 12.42 2.66
N ALA A 129 1.19 11.55 1.66
CA ALA A 129 0.82 10.15 1.83
C ALA A 129 1.89 9.29 2.53
N SER A 130 3.15 9.72 2.53
CA SER A 130 4.27 8.98 3.13
C SER A 130 4.44 9.22 4.64
N ASP A 131 3.99 10.36 5.15
CA ASP A 131 4.05 10.71 6.57
C ASP A 131 3.63 9.57 7.52
N PRO A 132 2.49 8.88 7.35
CA PRO A 132 2.08 7.77 8.24
C PRO A 132 3.05 6.57 8.25
N VAL A 133 3.93 6.46 7.26
CA VAL A 133 4.89 5.34 7.11
C VAL A 133 6.28 5.72 7.66
N CYS A 134 6.58 7.00 7.77
CA CYS A 134 7.91 7.50 8.20
C CYS A 134 8.07 7.68 9.72
N TYR A 135 7.09 7.26 10.52
CA TYR A 135 7.11 7.39 11.99
C TYR A 135 7.73 6.20 12.73
#